data_AF-A0A850BJ45-F1
#
_entry.id   AF-A0A850BJ45-F1
#
_cell.length_a   1.000
_cell.length_b   1.000
_cell.length_c   1.000
_cell.angle_alpha   90.00
_cell.angle_beta   90.00
_cell.angle_gamma   90.00
#
_symmetry.space_group_name_H-M   'P 1'
#
loop_
_entity.id
_entity.type
_entity.pdbx_description
1 polymer ?
#
loop_
_entity_poly.entity_id
_entity_poly.type
_entity_poly.pdbx_seq_one_letter_code
_entity_poly.pdbx_strand_id
1 'polypeptide(L)'
;MQRAAFYFAHPDVFLIPVEHLGPTGLSDAFAAELDRRSIVSKSFRGVFDEAFRRLFSALSQLATKAPDAFPPPRLVHIAVLLDSSRMHPYFQPFEGMSSVAYASDFDPARSSVEHAAYELLFAERLGQTRRASLAAMAALPYLFQLDEAHRRDFMDGARRSARPDAGAARAVADLLPELQANAACEGIDFEGAPPEGYGRVKSTPLAFRRDFLPTLQRFVKDLDGIAHGVVEAYYKVEQARRDDQNPEEEVCRFLHEERPRVLVVTKSGSLLWEPALPEATADVREAISGIGERPAHSLIADLRLVSDVTSLFYLGVKGAADFRVPTQSVEESGGVYVHHDRKLLAYALEQPGLQPLREEAPPYHRFLLAARAMHEWGHLSVEAGVIRVPPERRAEHDAARAEVRAIFERIVSRTSPEARPLIQEEVRFLLDEGTDFSALPFARIEDYGANLLVRRLLPPEPFEAYARANIRSLATEDIGLLRKLARYAYEVQYLTLIGLEDPWCYLTSSTYFREEFVDTGVVSEDDAKALIVAVGRVCACHEVDETRITR
;
A
#
# COMPACT_ATOMS: atom_id res chain seq x y z
N MET A 1 0.86 -8.37 23.28
CA MET A 1 0.85 -8.14 21.82
C MET A 1 1.63 -6.85 21.57
N GLN A 2 2.86 -6.94 21.04
CA GLN A 2 3.88 -5.86 21.13
C GLN A 2 3.55 -4.60 20.30
N ARG A 3 2.69 -4.71 19.29
CA ARG A 3 2.35 -3.64 18.33
C ARG A 3 0.90 -3.15 18.41
N ALA A 4 0.24 -3.39 19.55
CA ALA A 4 -1.16 -3.01 19.73
C ALA A 4 -1.41 -1.49 19.58
N ALA A 5 -0.40 -0.65 19.85
CA ALA A 5 -0.50 0.80 19.62
C ALA A 5 -0.69 1.14 18.13
N PHE A 6 0.00 0.43 17.24
CA PHE A 6 -0.11 0.63 15.79
C PHE A 6 -1.43 0.06 15.23
N TYR A 7 -1.83 -1.15 15.63
CA TYR A 7 -3.03 -1.80 15.09
C TYR A 7 -4.35 -1.09 15.45
N PHE A 8 -4.36 -0.35 16.56
CA PHE A 8 -5.50 0.38 17.07
C PHE A 8 -5.22 1.88 17.20
N ALA A 9 -4.37 2.40 16.31
CA ALA A 9 -3.93 3.80 16.35
C ALA A 9 -5.04 4.81 16.02
N HIS A 10 -6.12 4.36 15.36
CA HIS A 10 -7.25 5.20 14.99
C HIS A 10 -8.52 4.75 15.75
N PRO A 11 -9.37 5.68 16.23
CA PRO A 11 -10.58 5.31 16.98
C PRO A 11 -11.63 4.61 16.10
N ASP A 12 -11.73 4.99 14.83
CA ASP A 12 -12.78 4.49 13.91
C ASP A 12 -12.32 3.31 13.04
N VAL A 13 -11.05 2.91 13.14
CA VAL A 13 -10.45 1.85 12.30
C VAL A 13 -9.45 1.04 13.12
N PHE A 14 -9.46 -0.28 12.95
CA PHE A 14 -8.34 -1.11 13.37
C PHE A 14 -7.76 -1.90 12.21
N LEU A 15 -6.46 -2.19 12.28
CA LEU A 15 -5.74 -2.96 11.30
C LEU A 15 -5.61 -4.41 11.78
N ILE A 16 -6.07 -5.36 10.98
CA ILE A 16 -5.69 -6.77 11.10
C ILE A 16 -4.44 -6.95 10.22
N PRO A 17 -3.25 -7.09 10.81
CA PRO A 17 -2.03 -7.18 10.03
C PRO A 17 -1.82 -8.61 9.50
N VAL A 18 -1.04 -8.74 8.43
CA VAL A 18 -0.72 -10.02 7.76
C VAL A 18 -0.28 -11.12 8.74
N GLU A 19 0.58 -10.82 9.71
CA GLU A 19 1.07 -11.81 10.69
C GLU A 19 0.01 -12.37 11.63
N HIS A 20 -1.18 -11.76 11.67
CA HIS A 20 -2.34 -12.22 12.43
C HIS A 20 -3.41 -12.86 11.55
N LEU A 21 -3.11 -13.08 10.27
CA LEU A 21 -3.95 -13.75 9.31
C LEU A 21 -3.33 -15.09 8.90
N GLY A 22 -4.19 -16.06 8.59
CA GLY A 22 -3.83 -17.29 7.90
C GLY A 22 -4.98 -17.76 7.02
N PRO A 23 -4.81 -18.87 6.29
CA PRO A 23 -5.84 -19.40 5.39
C PRO A 23 -7.18 -19.73 6.05
N THR A 24 -7.24 -19.76 7.38
CA THR A 24 -8.45 -20.04 8.17
C THR A 24 -8.99 -18.83 8.94
N GLY A 25 -8.42 -17.63 8.75
CA GLY A 25 -8.85 -16.41 9.43
C GLY A 25 -7.84 -15.87 10.44
N LEU A 26 -8.35 -15.33 11.55
CA LEU A 26 -7.56 -14.65 12.58
C LEU A 26 -6.74 -15.61 13.45
N SER A 27 -5.55 -15.17 13.83
CA SER A 27 -4.81 -15.79 14.95
C SER A 27 -5.57 -15.63 16.27
N ASP A 28 -5.48 -16.65 17.15
CA ASP A 28 -6.11 -16.61 18.47
C ASP A 28 -5.66 -15.42 19.32
N ALA A 29 -4.37 -15.05 19.22
CA ALA A 29 -3.80 -13.92 19.95
C ALA A 29 -4.47 -12.59 19.55
N PHE A 30 -4.76 -12.39 18.26
CA PHE A 30 -5.42 -11.18 17.80
C PHE A 30 -6.92 -11.19 18.11
N ALA A 31 -7.59 -12.34 17.99
CA ALA A 31 -8.98 -12.49 18.41
C ALA A 31 -9.18 -12.13 19.89
N ALA A 32 -8.31 -12.65 20.78
CA ALA A 32 -8.36 -12.32 22.21
C ALA A 32 -8.13 -10.82 22.48
N GLU A 33 -7.31 -10.16 21.66
CA GLU A 33 -7.12 -8.71 21.74
C GLU A 33 -8.41 -7.95 21.38
N LEU A 34 -9.09 -8.34 20.29
CA LEU A 34 -10.37 -7.75 19.87
C LEU A 34 -11.44 -7.91 20.94
N ASP A 35 -11.58 -9.11 21.52
CA ASP A 35 -12.53 -9.40 22.59
C ASP A 35 -12.31 -8.51 23.80
N ARG A 36 -11.05 -8.39 24.24
CA ARG A 36 -10.66 -7.55 25.38
C ARG A 36 -10.92 -6.06 25.13
N ARG A 37 -10.85 -5.59 23.89
CA ARG A 37 -11.16 -4.19 23.53
C ARG A 37 -12.66 -3.94 23.35
N SER A 38 -13.45 -4.98 23.10
CA SER A 38 -14.90 -4.88 22.90
C SER A 38 -15.32 -3.89 21.81
N ILE A 39 -14.52 -3.78 20.74
CA ILE A 39 -14.74 -2.86 19.61
C ILE A 39 -15.53 -3.50 18.47
N VAL A 40 -15.71 -4.82 18.48
CA VAL A 40 -16.48 -5.58 17.49
C VAL A 40 -17.50 -6.49 18.17
N SER A 41 -18.48 -6.97 17.41
CA SER A 41 -19.49 -7.91 17.92
C SER A 41 -18.88 -9.28 18.23
N LYS A 42 -19.50 -10.04 19.14
CA LYS A 42 -19.06 -11.41 19.47
C LYS A 42 -19.10 -12.38 18.29
N SER A 43 -19.93 -12.08 17.28
CA SER A 43 -20.03 -12.88 16.06
C SER A 43 -18.95 -12.56 15.03
N PHE A 44 -18.24 -11.43 15.18
CA PHE A 44 -17.27 -10.92 14.21
C PHE A 44 -16.28 -12.00 13.79
N ARG A 45 -15.60 -12.63 14.76
CA ARG A 45 -14.61 -13.67 14.49
C ARG A 45 -15.19 -14.84 13.70
N GLY A 46 -16.35 -15.35 14.13
CA GLY A 46 -16.95 -16.52 13.50
C GLY A 46 -17.32 -16.28 12.04
N VAL A 47 -17.83 -15.09 11.70
CA VAL A 47 -18.15 -14.72 10.32
C VAL A 47 -16.88 -14.43 9.53
N PHE A 48 -15.93 -13.68 10.12
CA PHE A 48 -14.66 -13.34 9.48
C PHE A 48 -13.85 -14.60 9.12
N ASP A 49 -13.61 -15.49 10.08
CA ASP A 49 -12.79 -16.68 9.90
C ASP A 49 -13.39 -17.60 8.83
N GLU A 50 -14.71 -17.80 8.87
CA GLU A 50 -15.41 -18.64 7.89
C GLU A 50 -15.40 -18.01 6.48
N ALA A 51 -15.65 -16.70 6.37
CA ALA A 51 -15.59 -15.99 5.09
C ALA A 51 -14.18 -16.04 4.48
N PHE A 52 -13.16 -15.77 5.29
CA PHE A 52 -11.76 -15.80 4.87
C PHE A 52 -11.34 -17.19 4.41
N ARG A 53 -11.73 -18.24 5.17
CA ARG A 53 -11.47 -19.64 4.83
C ARG A 53 -12.09 -20.05 3.49
N ARG A 54 -13.34 -19.68 3.24
CA ARG A 54 -14.03 -19.99 1.97
C ARG A 54 -13.41 -19.26 0.81
N LEU A 55 -13.11 -17.98 0.98
CA LEU A 55 -12.42 -17.17 -0.02
C LEU A 55 -11.07 -17.79 -0.39
N PHE A 56 -10.21 -18.06 0.59
CA PHE A 56 -8.90 -18.67 0.36
C PHE A 56 -9.03 -20.00 -0.38
N SER A 57 -9.93 -20.88 0.05
CA SER A 57 -10.13 -22.17 -0.60
C SER A 57 -10.58 -22.03 -2.06
N ALA A 58 -11.54 -21.15 -2.34
CA ALA A 58 -12.06 -20.93 -3.70
C ALA A 58 -11.01 -20.32 -4.63
N LEU A 59 -10.23 -19.35 -4.13
CA LEU A 59 -9.15 -18.73 -4.91
C LEU A 59 -8.01 -19.72 -5.19
N SER A 60 -7.62 -20.56 -4.22
CA SER A 60 -6.64 -21.63 -4.46
C SER A 60 -7.12 -22.62 -5.54
N GLN A 61 -8.41 -22.95 -5.54
CA GLN A 61 -9.01 -23.80 -6.58
C GLN A 61 -9.03 -23.13 -7.95
N LEU A 62 -9.33 -21.83 -8.03
CA LEU A 62 -9.23 -21.06 -9.27
C LEU A 62 -7.80 -21.07 -9.83
N ALA A 63 -6.82 -20.75 -8.98
CA ALA A 63 -5.42 -20.69 -9.37
C ALA A 63 -4.90 -22.05 -9.85
N THR A 64 -5.34 -23.15 -9.23
CA THR A 64 -4.97 -24.49 -9.69
C THR A 64 -5.59 -24.84 -11.05
N LYS A 65 -6.81 -24.40 -11.31
CA LYS A 65 -7.52 -24.70 -12.57
C LYS A 65 -7.02 -23.87 -13.75
N ALA A 66 -6.65 -22.61 -13.52
CA ALA A 66 -6.17 -21.71 -14.56
C ALA A 66 -5.17 -20.70 -13.96
N PRO A 67 -3.91 -21.11 -13.75
CA PRO A 67 -2.89 -20.31 -13.07
C PRO A 67 -2.54 -19.02 -13.80
N ASP A 68 -2.59 -19.02 -15.13
CA ASP A 68 -2.30 -17.84 -15.96
C ASP A 68 -3.43 -16.79 -15.92
N ALA A 69 -4.63 -17.21 -15.47
CA ALA A 69 -5.81 -16.37 -15.39
C ALA A 69 -6.10 -15.89 -13.96
N PHE A 70 -5.80 -16.71 -12.97
CA PHE A 70 -6.12 -16.47 -11.57
C PHE A 70 -4.88 -16.61 -10.69
N PRO A 71 -4.41 -15.52 -10.06
CA PRO A 71 -3.34 -15.63 -9.09
C PRO A 71 -3.83 -16.40 -7.85
N PRO A 72 -2.95 -17.13 -7.14
CA PRO A 72 -3.31 -17.74 -5.87
C PRO A 72 -3.64 -16.67 -4.81
N PRO A 73 -4.38 -17.04 -3.76
CA PRO A 73 -4.70 -16.12 -2.69
C PRO A 73 -3.44 -15.74 -1.92
N ARG A 74 -3.35 -14.47 -1.55
CA ARG A 74 -2.30 -13.93 -0.67
C ARG A 74 -2.93 -13.25 0.54
N LEU A 75 -2.15 -13.06 1.59
CA LEU A 75 -2.53 -12.30 2.77
C LEU A 75 -2.28 -10.80 2.53
N VAL A 76 -3.25 -9.96 2.88
CA VAL A 76 -3.10 -8.50 2.88
C VAL A 76 -3.52 -7.97 4.23
N HIS A 77 -3.01 -6.81 4.62
CA HIS A 77 -3.54 -6.14 5.80
C HIS A 77 -5.01 -5.82 5.60
N ILE A 78 -5.86 -5.99 6.61
CA ILE A 78 -7.28 -5.65 6.51
C ILE A 78 -7.56 -4.50 7.47
N ALA A 79 -7.82 -3.32 6.93
CA ALA A 79 -8.31 -2.19 7.71
C ALA A 79 -9.83 -2.35 7.88
N VAL A 80 -10.28 -2.55 9.11
CA VAL A 80 -11.68 -2.75 9.45
C VAL A 80 -12.25 -1.44 9.96
N LEU A 81 -13.24 -0.90 9.23
CA LEU A 81 -13.91 0.34 9.59
C LEU A 81 -15.04 0.06 10.58
N LEU A 82 -15.01 0.71 11.72
CA LEU A 82 -16.04 0.63 12.75
C LEU A 82 -17.25 1.53 12.42
N ASP A 83 -16.99 2.68 11.80
CA ASP A 83 -18.00 3.61 11.30
C ASP A 83 -17.77 3.91 9.82
N SER A 84 -18.75 3.54 8.99
CA SER A 84 -18.70 3.71 7.53
C SER A 84 -19.01 5.14 7.06
N SER A 85 -19.54 6.00 7.93
CA SER A 85 -20.05 7.32 7.55
C SER A 85 -18.98 8.42 7.53
N ARG A 86 -17.82 8.18 8.14
CA ARG A 86 -16.78 9.18 8.36
C ARG A 86 -15.51 8.97 7.55
N MET A 87 -15.40 7.87 6.83
CA MET A 87 -14.16 7.47 6.14
C MET A 87 -14.36 7.47 4.63
N HIS A 88 -13.33 7.89 3.89
CA HIS A 88 -13.35 7.87 2.43
C HIS A 88 -13.65 6.45 1.91
N PRO A 89 -14.73 6.23 1.15
CA PRO A 89 -15.03 4.92 0.58
C PRO A 89 -13.86 4.40 -0.26
N TYR A 90 -13.45 3.14 -0.10
CA TYR A 90 -12.36 2.56 -0.89
C TYR A 90 -10.94 3.10 -0.63
N PHE A 91 -10.72 3.83 0.48
CA PHE A 91 -9.34 4.19 0.84
C PHE A 91 -8.48 2.94 1.06
N GLN A 92 -7.16 3.07 0.93
CA GLN A 92 -6.22 1.98 1.21
C GLN A 92 -5.08 2.53 2.06
N PRO A 93 -4.98 2.16 3.35
CA PRO A 93 -3.90 2.68 4.20
C PRO A 93 -2.51 2.34 3.64
N PHE A 94 -2.36 1.16 3.04
CA PHE A 94 -1.14 0.68 2.41
C PHE A 94 -1.46 0.21 0.98
N GLU A 95 -1.08 1.01 -0.01
CA GLU A 95 -1.40 0.77 -1.41
C GLU A 95 -0.89 -0.60 -1.88
N GLY A 96 -1.78 -1.43 -2.43
CA GLY A 96 -1.45 -2.80 -2.89
C GLY A 96 -1.23 -3.83 -1.77
N MET A 97 -1.10 -3.40 -0.51
CA MET A 97 -0.82 -4.25 0.66
C MET A 97 -1.91 -4.25 1.72
N SER A 98 -2.97 -3.50 1.50
CA SER A 98 -4.14 -3.48 2.36
C SER A 98 -5.43 -3.56 1.58
N SER A 99 -6.43 -4.11 2.22
CA SER A 99 -7.83 -4.05 1.82
C SER A 99 -8.65 -3.43 2.93
N VAL A 100 -9.78 -2.86 2.57
CA VAL A 100 -10.71 -2.26 3.53
C VAL A 100 -11.96 -3.10 3.59
N ALA A 101 -12.39 -3.41 4.82
CA ALA A 101 -13.65 -4.06 5.13
C ALA A 101 -14.40 -3.25 6.17
N TYR A 102 -15.71 -3.43 6.25
CA TYR A 102 -16.52 -2.80 7.30
C TYR A 102 -16.80 -3.81 8.40
N ALA A 103 -16.85 -3.37 9.64
CA ALA A 103 -17.23 -4.24 10.76
C ALA A 103 -18.63 -4.86 10.55
N SER A 104 -19.52 -4.15 9.84
CA SER A 104 -20.85 -4.64 9.45
C SER A 104 -20.82 -5.83 8.49
N ASP A 105 -19.73 -6.02 7.74
CA ASP A 105 -19.59 -7.15 6.81
C ASP A 105 -19.51 -8.47 7.58
N PHE A 106 -19.14 -8.41 8.87
CA PHE A 106 -18.98 -9.56 9.77
C PHE A 106 -20.07 -9.60 10.86
N ASP A 107 -21.16 -8.84 10.67
CA ASP A 107 -22.36 -8.89 11.50
C ASP A 107 -23.46 -9.72 10.79
N PRO A 108 -23.88 -10.88 11.33
CA PRO A 108 -24.93 -11.71 10.75
C PRO A 108 -26.27 -10.98 10.53
N ALA A 109 -26.55 -9.90 11.27
CA ALA A 109 -27.75 -9.10 11.09
C ALA A 109 -27.70 -8.23 9.82
N ARG A 110 -26.49 -7.89 9.35
CA ARG A 110 -26.25 -6.95 8.25
C ARG A 110 -25.58 -7.58 7.03
N SER A 111 -25.05 -8.79 7.19
CA SER A 111 -24.26 -9.48 6.17
C SER A 111 -24.48 -10.99 6.25
N SER A 112 -23.71 -11.74 5.46
CA SER A 112 -23.60 -13.19 5.48
C SER A 112 -22.14 -13.60 5.23
N VAL A 113 -21.84 -14.89 5.36
CA VAL A 113 -20.48 -15.39 5.15
C VAL A 113 -20.04 -15.17 3.70
N GLU A 114 -20.89 -15.52 2.74
CA GLU A 114 -20.55 -15.40 1.32
C GLU A 114 -20.49 -13.96 0.84
N HIS A 115 -21.32 -13.08 1.42
CA HIS A 115 -21.22 -11.64 1.18
C HIS A 115 -19.93 -11.05 1.76
N ALA A 116 -19.53 -11.42 2.97
CA ALA A 116 -18.26 -10.99 3.55
C ALA A 116 -17.05 -11.46 2.73
N ALA A 117 -17.06 -12.70 2.25
CA ALA A 117 -16.02 -13.25 1.38
C ALA A 117 -15.93 -12.50 0.04
N TYR A 118 -17.08 -12.20 -0.57
CA TYR A 118 -17.15 -11.37 -1.77
C TYR A 118 -16.57 -9.97 -1.53
N GLU A 119 -16.93 -9.30 -0.43
CA GLU A 119 -16.45 -7.95 -0.14
C GLU A 119 -14.94 -7.89 0.11
N LEU A 120 -14.37 -8.90 0.77
CA LEU A 120 -12.91 -9.03 0.92
C LEU A 120 -12.21 -9.15 -0.45
N LEU A 121 -12.73 -10.01 -1.34
CA LEU A 121 -12.20 -10.16 -2.68
C LEU A 121 -12.36 -8.89 -3.52
N PHE A 122 -13.53 -8.27 -3.46
CA PHE A 122 -13.83 -7.02 -4.14
C PHE A 122 -12.85 -5.92 -3.72
N ALA A 123 -12.61 -5.77 -2.41
CA ALA A 123 -11.67 -4.77 -1.88
C ALA A 123 -10.23 -5.02 -2.34
N GLU A 124 -9.78 -6.28 -2.41
CA GLU A 124 -8.45 -6.60 -2.94
C GLU A 124 -8.35 -6.25 -4.44
N ARG A 125 -9.34 -6.67 -5.24
CA ARG A 125 -9.39 -6.41 -6.68
C ARG A 125 -9.54 -4.92 -6.99
N LEU A 126 -10.20 -4.17 -6.13
CA LEU A 126 -10.31 -2.72 -6.27
C LEU A 126 -8.94 -2.03 -6.11
N GLY A 127 -8.11 -2.50 -5.18
CA GLY A 127 -6.73 -2.02 -5.06
C GLY A 127 -5.88 -2.25 -6.31
N GLN A 128 -6.12 -3.36 -7.00
CA GLN A 128 -5.38 -3.71 -8.22
C GLN A 128 -5.92 -2.98 -9.46
N THR A 129 -7.24 -2.88 -9.59
CA THR A 129 -7.90 -2.37 -10.81
C THR A 129 -8.20 -0.88 -10.76
N ARG A 130 -8.25 -0.27 -9.57
CA ARG A 130 -8.66 1.13 -9.31
C ARG A 130 -10.05 1.48 -9.85
N ARG A 131 -10.88 0.48 -10.17
CA ARG A 131 -12.22 0.67 -10.73
C ARG A 131 -13.20 -0.34 -10.14
N ALA A 132 -14.24 0.16 -9.49
CA ALA A 132 -15.25 -0.66 -8.82
C ALA A 132 -15.90 -1.68 -9.77
N SER A 133 -16.29 -1.26 -10.99
CA SER A 133 -16.85 -2.19 -11.97
C SER A 133 -15.88 -3.32 -12.34
N LEU A 134 -14.61 -3.02 -12.60
CA LEU A 134 -13.61 -4.05 -12.94
C LEU A 134 -13.33 -4.97 -11.74
N ALA A 135 -13.31 -4.43 -10.52
CA ALA A 135 -13.15 -5.21 -9.31
C ALA A 135 -14.32 -6.20 -9.12
N ALA A 136 -15.56 -5.74 -9.33
CA ALA A 136 -16.74 -6.60 -9.29
C ALA A 136 -16.68 -7.69 -10.36
N MET A 137 -16.29 -7.34 -11.59
CA MET A 137 -16.10 -8.32 -12.68
C MET A 137 -15.01 -9.35 -12.34
N ALA A 138 -13.88 -8.91 -11.78
CA ALA A 138 -12.79 -9.78 -11.35
C ALA A 138 -13.16 -10.69 -10.16
N ALA A 139 -14.22 -10.35 -9.41
CA ALA A 139 -14.75 -11.15 -8.32
C ALA A 139 -15.83 -12.18 -8.77
N LEU A 140 -16.42 -12.04 -9.96
CA LEU A 140 -17.44 -13.00 -10.46
C LEU A 140 -16.98 -14.47 -10.52
N PRO A 141 -15.72 -14.80 -10.89
CA PRO A 141 -15.25 -16.18 -10.89
C PRO A 141 -15.40 -16.89 -9.54
N TYR A 142 -15.29 -16.15 -8.42
CA TYR A 142 -15.60 -16.68 -7.09
C TYR A 142 -17.09 -17.04 -6.97
N LEU A 143 -17.97 -16.11 -7.31
CA LEU A 143 -19.42 -16.30 -7.22
C LEU A 143 -19.93 -17.43 -8.13
N PHE A 144 -19.31 -17.63 -9.30
CA PHE A 144 -19.69 -18.70 -10.23
C PHE A 144 -19.35 -20.11 -9.72
N GLN A 145 -18.46 -20.24 -8.74
CA GLN A 145 -18.18 -21.53 -8.09
C GLN A 145 -19.13 -21.88 -6.96
N LEU A 146 -19.92 -20.91 -6.48
CA LEU A 146 -20.83 -21.14 -5.39
C LEU A 146 -21.96 -22.08 -5.83
N ASP A 147 -22.21 -23.09 -5.00
CA ASP A 147 -23.42 -23.89 -5.11
C ASP A 147 -24.67 -23.05 -4.78
N GLU A 148 -25.84 -23.64 -4.97
CA GLU A 148 -27.11 -22.94 -4.82
C GLU A 148 -27.39 -22.43 -3.39
N ALA A 149 -26.85 -23.09 -2.36
CA ALA A 149 -27.04 -22.64 -0.98
C ALA A 149 -26.14 -21.45 -0.68
N HIS A 150 -24.87 -21.53 -1.06
CA HIS A 150 -23.89 -20.45 -0.91
C HIS A 150 -24.25 -19.23 -1.75
N ARG A 151 -24.76 -19.43 -2.97
CA ARG A 151 -25.23 -18.31 -3.80
C ARG A 151 -26.39 -17.55 -3.15
N ARG A 152 -27.34 -18.27 -2.55
CA ARG A 152 -28.44 -17.65 -1.79
C ARG A 152 -27.93 -16.90 -0.56
N ASP A 153 -26.95 -17.46 0.16
CA ASP A 153 -26.30 -16.80 1.29
C ASP A 153 -25.68 -15.45 0.86
N PHE A 154 -24.98 -15.41 -0.28
CA PHE A 154 -24.45 -14.17 -0.86
C PHE A 154 -25.56 -13.15 -1.14
N MET A 155 -26.59 -13.57 -1.88
CA MET A 155 -27.68 -12.67 -2.29
C MET A 155 -28.43 -12.09 -1.09
N ASP A 156 -28.69 -12.91 -0.07
CA ASP A 156 -29.37 -12.47 1.15
C ASP A 156 -28.49 -11.54 1.98
N GLY A 157 -27.18 -11.78 2.05
CA GLY A 157 -26.21 -10.86 2.67
C GLY A 157 -26.15 -9.51 1.95
N ALA A 158 -26.04 -9.50 0.63
CA ALA A 158 -26.00 -8.28 -0.19
C ALA A 158 -27.26 -7.41 0.01
N ARG A 159 -28.43 -8.04 0.13
CA ARG A 159 -29.69 -7.32 0.42
C ARG A 159 -29.70 -6.68 1.81
N ARG A 160 -29.12 -7.33 2.81
CA ARG A 160 -29.03 -6.81 4.19
C ARG A 160 -27.91 -5.78 4.38
N SER A 161 -26.94 -5.73 3.47
CA SER A 161 -25.76 -4.87 3.56
C SER A 161 -26.12 -3.43 3.89
N ALA A 162 -25.46 -2.89 4.91
CA ALA A 162 -25.61 -1.51 5.37
C ALA A 162 -24.45 -0.62 4.91
N ARG A 163 -23.57 -1.12 4.04
CA ARG A 163 -22.44 -0.35 3.53
C ARG A 163 -22.91 0.87 2.74
N PRO A 164 -22.12 1.96 2.69
CA PRO A 164 -22.41 3.11 1.84
C PRO A 164 -22.61 2.72 0.37
N ASP A 165 -21.87 1.71 -0.09
CA ASP A 165 -21.89 1.18 -1.46
C ASP A 165 -22.70 -0.10 -1.63
N ALA A 166 -23.58 -0.44 -0.68
CA ALA A 166 -24.39 -1.67 -0.72
C ALA A 166 -25.20 -1.84 -2.03
N GLY A 167 -25.50 -0.75 -2.74
CA GLY A 167 -26.12 -0.79 -4.06
C GLY A 167 -25.33 -1.63 -5.07
N ALA A 168 -23.99 -1.63 -5.00
CA ALA A 168 -23.13 -2.37 -5.93
C ALA A 168 -23.26 -3.88 -5.72
N ALA A 169 -23.14 -4.35 -4.47
CA ALA A 169 -23.32 -5.75 -4.12
C ALA A 169 -24.74 -6.25 -4.43
N ARG A 170 -25.77 -5.42 -4.21
CA ARG A 170 -27.16 -5.73 -4.57
C ARG A 170 -27.33 -5.86 -6.08
N ALA A 171 -26.77 -4.95 -6.87
CA ALA A 171 -26.81 -5.03 -8.33
C ALA A 171 -26.14 -6.32 -8.84
N VAL A 172 -25.00 -6.71 -8.25
CA VAL A 172 -24.33 -7.98 -8.55
C VAL A 172 -25.24 -9.16 -8.20
N ALA A 173 -25.82 -9.17 -7.00
CA ALA A 173 -26.70 -10.24 -6.54
C ALA A 173 -27.95 -10.40 -7.43
N ASP A 174 -28.56 -9.30 -7.85
CA ASP A 174 -29.76 -9.31 -8.68
C ASP A 174 -29.46 -9.83 -10.10
N LEU A 175 -28.30 -9.50 -10.66
CA LEU A 175 -27.90 -9.94 -12.01
C LEU A 175 -27.11 -11.26 -12.03
N LEU A 176 -26.72 -11.80 -10.88
CA LEU A 176 -25.83 -12.97 -10.78
C LEU A 176 -26.31 -14.19 -11.59
N PRO A 177 -27.61 -14.58 -11.58
CA PRO A 177 -28.08 -15.70 -12.40
C PRO A 177 -27.87 -15.48 -13.90
N GLU A 178 -28.12 -14.26 -14.40
CA GLU A 178 -27.92 -13.91 -15.80
C GLU A 178 -26.43 -13.83 -16.17
N LEU A 179 -25.61 -13.27 -15.27
CA LEU A 179 -24.16 -13.23 -15.45
C LEU A 179 -23.60 -14.65 -15.60
N GLN A 180 -24.00 -15.58 -14.74
CA GLN A 180 -23.53 -16.96 -14.78
C GLN A 180 -24.01 -17.71 -16.02
N ALA A 181 -25.28 -17.52 -16.42
CA ALA A 181 -25.85 -18.18 -17.59
C ALA A 181 -25.24 -17.72 -18.93
N ASN A 182 -24.65 -16.52 -18.97
CA ASN A 182 -24.08 -15.93 -20.18
C ASN A 182 -22.55 -15.84 -20.18
N ALA A 183 -21.88 -16.23 -19.09
CA ALA A 183 -20.43 -16.22 -18.97
C ALA A 183 -19.79 -17.53 -19.46
N ALA A 184 -18.60 -17.41 -20.05
CA ALA A 184 -17.62 -18.46 -20.17
C ALA A 184 -16.45 -18.13 -19.23
N CYS A 185 -16.20 -19.01 -18.26
CA CYS A 185 -15.23 -18.81 -17.18
C CYS A 185 -14.20 -19.95 -17.11
N GLU A 186 -13.77 -20.46 -18.26
CA GLU A 186 -12.79 -21.56 -18.36
C GLU A 186 -11.33 -21.07 -18.38
N GLY A 187 -11.01 -20.00 -17.62
CA GLY A 187 -9.63 -19.51 -17.54
C GLY A 187 -9.05 -19.13 -18.91
N ILE A 188 -9.81 -18.36 -19.70
CA ILE A 188 -9.39 -17.96 -21.04
C ILE A 188 -8.11 -17.13 -20.90
N ASP A 189 -7.00 -17.66 -21.41
CA ASP A 189 -5.71 -16.98 -21.51
C ASP A 189 -5.90 -15.54 -22.00
N PHE A 190 -5.25 -14.57 -21.37
CA PHE A 190 -5.27 -13.14 -21.72
C PHE A 190 -4.96 -12.86 -23.20
N GLU A 191 -4.22 -13.75 -23.85
CA GLU A 191 -3.88 -13.65 -25.28
C GLU A 191 -4.72 -14.57 -26.19
N GLY A 192 -5.46 -15.52 -25.60
CA GLY A 192 -6.34 -16.43 -26.33
C GLY A 192 -7.60 -15.75 -26.90
N ALA A 193 -8.07 -16.24 -28.06
CA ALA A 193 -9.35 -15.82 -28.62
C ALA A 193 -10.52 -16.36 -27.76
N PRO A 194 -11.56 -15.55 -27.48
CA PRO A 194 -12.74 -16.05 -26.78
C PRO A 194 -13.47 -17.10 -27.64
N PRO A 195 -14.24 -18.03 -27.02
CA PRO A 195 -15.05 -19.00 -27.76
C PRO A 195 -15.96 -18.33 -28.80
N GLU A 196 -16.31 -19.07 -29.85
CA GLU A 196 -17.22 -18.58 -30.89
C GLU A 196 -18.55 -18.11 -30.28
N GLY A 197 -19.03 -16.93 -30.69
CA GLY A 197 -20.25 -16.32 -30.13
C GLY A 197 -20.05 -15.55 -28.82
N TYR A 198 -18.85 -15.54 -28.26
CA TYR A 198 -18.50 -14.77 -27.06
C TYR A 198 -17.66 -13.53 -27.40
N GLY A 199 -17.67 -12.56 -26.49
CA GLY A 199 -16.81 -11.37 -26.48
C GLY A 199 -16.08 -11.28 -25.16
N ARG A 200 -14.80 -10.90 -25.22
CA ARG A 200 -13.95 -10.79 -24.04
C ARG A 200 -14.23 -9.51 -23.26
N VAL A 201 -14.18 -9.60 -21.94
CA VAL A 201 -14.09 -8.42 -21.06
C VAL A 201 -12.61 -8.12 -20.84
N LYS A 202 -12.15 -6.97 -21.35
CA LYS A 202 -10.74 -6.54 -21.25
C LYS A 202 -10.27 -6.59 -19.80
N SER A 203 -9.02 -7.03 -19.59
CA SER A 203 -8.39 -7.12 -18.27
C SER A 203 -9.05 -8.09 -17.28
N THR A 204 -9.88 -9.02 -17.77
CA THR A 204 -10.41 -10.13 -16.98
C THR A 204 -10.30 -11.44 -17.76
N PRO A 205 -10.28 -12.60 -17.08
CA PRO A 205 -10.32 -13.91 -17.73
C PRO A 205 -11.74 -14.33 -18.15
N LEU A 206 -12.69 -13.38 -18.20
CA LEU A 206 -14.08 -13.62 -18.50
C LEU A 206 -14.41 -13.30 -19.96
N ALA A 207 -15.23 -14.14 -20.56
CA ALA A 207 -15.94 -13.84 -21.79
C ALA A 207 -17.45 -14.00 -21.60
N PHE A 208 -18.24 -13.19 -22.30
CA PHE A 208 -19.70 -13.25 -22.24
C PHE A 208 -20.28 -13.39 -23.64
N ARG A 209 -21.45 -14.01 -23.77
CA ARG A 209 -22.15 -14.10 -25.06
C ARG A 209 -22.32 -12.72 -25.68
N ARG A 210 -22.10 -12.60 -26.99
CA ARG A 210 -22.11 -11.31 -27.71
C ARG A 210 -23.45 -10.58 -27.61
N ASP A 211 -24.55 -11.31 -27.58
CA ASP A 211 -25.90 -10.77 -27.42
C ASP A 211 -26.18 -10.23 -26.01
N PHE A 212 -25.43 -10.69 -25.00
CA PHE A 212 -25.53 -10.20 -23.62
C PHE A 212 -24.65 -8.98 -23.33
N LEU A 213 -23.66 -8.68 -24.18
CA LEU A 213 -22.71 -7.57 -23.98
C LEU A 213 -23.38 -6.20 -23.73
N PRO A 214 -24.48 -5.80 -24.40
CA PRO A 214 -25.15 -4.54 -24.10
C PRO A 214 -25.71 -4.46 -22.67
N THR A 215 -26.20 -5.58 -22.13
CA THR A 215 -26.65 -5.66 -20.73
C THR A 215 -25.46 -5.55 -19.79
N LEU A 216 -24.37 -6.26 -20.08
CA LEU A 216 -23.14 -6.17 -19.30
C LEU A 216 -22.56 -4.75 -19.27
N GLN A 217 -22.58 -4.04 -20.40
CA GLN A 217 -22.11 -2.65 -20.48
C GLN A 217 -22.94 -1.70 -19.61
N ARG A 218 -24.26 -1.86 -19.57
CA ARG A 218 -25.14 -1.09 -18.67
C ARG A 218 -24.81 -1.41 -17.21
N PHE A 219 -24.70 -2.69 -16.86
CA PHE A 219 -24.34 -3.13 -15.53
C PHE A 219 -23.01 -2.54 -15.04
N VAL A 220 -21.96 -2.59 -15.87
CA VAL A 220 -20.65 -1.99 -15.59
C VAL A 220 -20.78 -0.48 -15.33
N LYS A 221 -21.56 0.23 -16.16
CA LYS A 221 -21.81 1.67 -15.98
C LYS A 221 -22.56 1.97 -14.69
N ASP A 222 -23.53 1.14 -14.33
CA ASP A 222 -24.32 1.31 -13.10
C ASP A 222 -23.44 1.12 -11.86
N LEU A 223 -22.54 0.13 -11.87
CA LEU A 223 -21.55 -0.08 -10.80
C LEU A 223 -20.60 1.11 -10.63
N ASP A 224 -20.04 1.62 -11.74
CA ASP A 224 -19.18 2.82 -11.70
C ASP A 224 -19.98 4.05 -11.19
N GLY A 225 -21.25 4.16 -11.57
CA GLY A 225 -22.14 5.22 -11.09
C GLY A 225 -22.42 5.15 -9.59
N ILE A 226 -22.63 3.96 -9.03
CA ILE A 226 -22.81 3.75 -7.59
C ILE A 226 -21.55 4.14 -6.82
N ALA A 227 -20.38 3.62 -7.23
CA ALA A 227 -19.11 3.92 -6.58
C ALA A 227 -18.80 5.42 -6.60
N HIS A 228 -18.99 6.08 -7.75
CA HIS A 228 -18.82 7.53 -7.87
C HIS A 228 -19.79 8.30 -6.98
N GLY A 229 -21.08 7.91 -6.97
CA GLY A 229 -22.10 8.57 -6.15
C GLY A 229 -21.80 8.51 -4.65
N VAL A 230 -21.23 7.41 -4.17
CA VAL A 230 -20.84 7.21 -2.77
C VAL A 230 -19.63 8.08 -2.40
N VAL A 231 -18.61 8.16 -3.26
CA VAL A 231 -17.45 9.05 -3.06
C VAL A 231 -17.86 10.52 -3.08
N GLU A 232 -18.72 10.93 -4.02
CA GLU A 232 -19.21 12.31 -4.09
C GLU A 232 -20.12 12.66 -2.90
N ALA A 233 -20.90 11.72 -2.37
CA ALA A 233 -21.66 11.92 -1.14
C ALA A 233 -20.74 12.13 0.06
N TYR A 234 -19.65 11.37 0.16
CA TYR A 234 -18.62 11.55 1.18
C TYR A 234 -17.97 12.94 1.10
N TYR A 235 -17.49 13.35 -0.09
CA TYR A 235 -16.84 14.66 -0.24
C TYR A 235 -17.77 15.82 0.08
N LYS A 236 -19.08 15.72 -0.20
CA LYS A 236 -20.04 16.74 0.22
C LYS A 236 -20.11 16.93 1.74
N VAL A 237 -19.93 15.85 2.51
CA VAL A 237 -19.89 15.91 3.97
C VAL A 237 -18.58 16.49 4.46
N GLU A 238 -17.45 16.08 3.88
CA GLU A 238 -16.11 16.60 4.22
C GLU A 238 -15.99 18.11 3.93
N GLN A 239 -16.54 18.55 2.79
CA GLN A 239 -16.46 19.93 2.33
C GLN A 239 -17.56 20.84 2.90
N ALA A 240 -18.41 20.33 3.79
CA ALA A 240 -19.43 21.13 4.44
C ALA A 240 -18.81 22.30 5.20
N ARG A 241 -19.49 23.45 5.16
CA ARG A 241 -19.07 24.70 5.79
C ARG A 241 -20.12 25.18 6.78
N ARG A 242 -19.68 25.81 7.85
CA ARG A 242 -20.53 26.60 8.74
C ARG A 242 -20.47 28.06 8.30
N ASP A 243 -21.62 28.76 8.35
CA ASP A 243 -21.75 30.12 7.85
C ASP A 243 -20.85 31.14 8.56
N ASP A 244 -20.38 30.83 9.77
CA ASP A 244 -19.56 31.69 10.63
C ASP A 244 -18.05 31.42 10.53
N GLN A 245 -17.63 30.44 9.73
CA GLN A 245 -16.22 30.08 9.58
C GLN A 245 -15.67 30.45 8.19
N ASN A 246 -14.38 30.79 8.17
CA ASN A 246 -13.62 31.03 6.95
C ASN A 246 -12.37 30.13 6.96
N PRO A 247 -12.50 28.87 6.51
CA PRO A 247 -11.41 27.89 6.55
C PRO A 247 -10.14 28.36 5.83
N GLU A 248 -10.27 29.10 4.73
CA GLU A 248 -9.15 29.68 4.00
C GLU A 248 -8.37 30.70 4.84
N GLU A 249 -9.09 31.57 5.56
CA GLU A 249 -8.49 32.54 6.49
C GLU A 249 -7.78 31.83 7.64
N GLU A 250 -8.33 30.72 8.14
CA GLU A 250 -7.73 29.96 9.22
C GLU A 250 -6.38 29.35 8.81
N VAL A 251 -6.29 28.75 7.62
CA VAL A 251 -5.02 28.23 7.07
C VAL A 251 -4.03 29.38 6.87
N CYS A 252 -4.45 30.49 6.26
CA CYS A 252 -3.58 31.64 6.03
C CYS A 252 -3.07 32.25 7.35
N ARG A 253 -3.94 32.38 8.36
CA ARG A 253 -3.59 32.85 9.70
C ARG A 253 -2.58 31.92 10.36
N PHE A 254 -2.79 30.60 10.30
CA PHE A 254 -1.84 29.62 10.81
C PHE A 254 -0.45 29.78 10.16
N LEU A 255 -0.38 29.89 8.83
CA LEU A 255 0.88 30.12 8.11
C LEU A 255 1.56 31.43 8.57
N HIS A 256 0.79 32.50 8.72
CA HIS A 256 1.28 33.81 9.14
C HIS A 256 1.82 33.82 10.59
N GLU A 257 1.03 33.27 11.51
CA GLU A 257 1.28 33.33 12.96
C GLU A 257 2.29 32.27 13.42
N GLU A 258 2.14 31.01 13.00
CA GLU A 258 3.00 29.91 13.45
C GLU A 258 4.26 29.72 12.61
N ARG A 259 4.25 30.18 11.34
CA ARG A 259 5.38 30.11 10.41
C ARG A 259 6.03 28.72 10.36
N PRO A 260 5.25 27.65 10.05
CA PRO A 260 5.75 26.29 10.06
C PRO A 260 6.96 26.13 9.14
N ARG A 261 7.93 25.29 9.52
CA ARG A 261 9.18 25.04 8.78
C ARG A 261 8.96 24.11 7.58
N VAL A 262 8.13 24.55 6.64
CA VAL A 262 7.72 23.80 5.45
C VAL A 262 7.38 24.78 4.33
N LEU A 263 7.59 24.39 3.08
CA LEU A 263 7.12 25.14 1.92
C LEU A 263 5.77 24.58 1.49
N VAL A 264 4.85 25.45 1.06
CA VAL A 264 3.62 25.01 0.41
C VAL A 264 3.80 25.17 -1.09
N VAL A 265 3.57 24.10 -1.85
CA VAL A 265 3.76 24.08 -3.30
C VAL A 265 2.53 23.54 -4.03
N THR A 266 2.40 23.89 -5.31
CA THR A 266 1.44 23.25 -6.22
C THR A 266 1.89 21.83 -6.55
N LYS A 267 1.04 21.06 -7.22
CA LYS A 267 1.40 19.76 -7.81
C LYS A 267 2.60 19.82 -8.77
N SER A 268 2.73 20.93 -9.50
CA SER A 268 3.85 21.15 -10.43
C SER A 268 5.13 21.61 -9.74
N GLY A 269 5.15 21.67 -8.41
CA GLY A 269 6.28 22.14 -7.61
C GLY A 269 6.42 23.66 -7.56
N SER A 270 5.42 24.42 -8.04
CA SER A 270 5.47 25.89 -7.97
C SER A 270 5.24 26.35 -6.54
N LEU A 271 6.12 27.22 -6.04
CA LEU A 271 6.03 27.75 -4.68
C LEU A 271 4.77 28.62 -4.50
N LEU A 272 3.99 28.32 -3.47
CA LEU A 272 2.81 29.09 -3.06
C LEU A 272 3.07 29.88 -1.78
N TRP A 273 3.88 29.36 -0.86
CA TRP A 273 4.23 30.03 0.39
C TRP A 273 5.53 29.50 0.98
N GLU A 274 6.28 30.39 1.65
CA GLU A 274 7.49 30.07 2.39
C GLU A 274 7.54 30.80 3.75
N PRO A 275 8.17 30.20 4.78
CA PRO A 275 8.19 30.77 6.13
C PRO A 275 8.99 32.07 6.26
N ALA A 276 9.85 32.37 5.28
CA ALA A 276 10.61 33.62 5.24
C ALA A 276 9.74 34.84 4.88
N LEU A 277 8.59 34.62 4.22
CA LEU A 277 7.63 35.65 3.79
C LEU A 277 6.22 35.30 4.30
N PRO A 278 6.01 35.27 5.63
CA PRO A 278 4.79 34.72 6.24
C PRO A 278 3.52 35.49 5.89
N GLU A 279 3.61 36.76 5.48
CA GLU A 279 2.50 37.58 5.00
C GLU A 279 2.08 37.28 3.54
N ALA A 280 2.89 36.58 2.75
CA ALA A 280 2.64 36.30 1.34
C ALA A 280 1.69 35.10 1.14
N THR A 281 0.48 35.15 1.69
CA THR A 281 -0.48 34.03 1.67
C THR A 281 -1.52 34.12 0.54
N ALA A 282 -1.38 35.07 -0.39
CA ALA A 282 -2.38 35.29 -1.45
C ALA A 282 -2.52 34.08 -2.38
N ASP A 283 -1.40 33.52 -2.82
CA ASP A 283 -1.39 32.37 -3.75
C ASP A 283 -1.90 31.09 -3.08
N VAL A 284 -1.58 30.89 -1.79
CA VAL A 284 -2.17 29.80 -0.99
C VAL A 284 -3.68 29.97 -0.89
N ARG A 285 -4.16 31.17 -0.55
CA ARG A 285 -5.60 31.46 -0.44
C ARG A 285 -6.34 31.16 -1.72
N GLU A 286 -5.76 31.52 -2.87
CA GLU A 286 -6.32 31.18 -4.18
C GLU A 286 -6.35 29.66 -4.41
N ALA A 287 -5.24 28.97 -4.12
CA ALA A 287 -5.12 27.53 -4.32
C ALA A 287 -6.07 26.69 -3.44
N ILE A 288 -6.39 27.16 -2.23
CA ILE A 288 -7.32 26.48 -1.30
C ILE A 288 -8.74 27.06 -1.34
N SER A 289 -9.04 27.95 -2.27
CA SER A 289 -10.36 28.56 -2.41
C SER A 289 -11.44 27.48 -2.52
N GLY A 290 -12.47 27.55 -1.66
CA GLY A 290 -13.53 26.53 -1.65
C GLY A 290 -13.29 25.35 -0.71
N ILE A 291 -12.17 25.30 0.03
CA ILE A 291 -11.87 24.23 0.99
C ILE A 291 -12.92 24.12 2.13
N GLY A 292 -13.23 22.91 2.58
CA GLY A 292 -14.11 22.68 3.73
C GLY A 292 -13.44 22.87 5.08
N GLU A 293 -14.22 22.89 6.17
CA GLU A 293 -13.70 23.00 7.55
C GLU A 293 -12.77 21.82 7.90
N ARG A 294 -13.19 20.57 7.65
CA ARG A 294 -12.40 19.38 8.01
C ARG A 294 -11.10 19.27 7.18
N PRO A 295 -11.11 19.43 5.85
CA PRO A 295 -9.88 19.44 5.07
C PRO A 295 -8.92 20.57 5.47
N ALA A 296 -9.42 21.77 5.79
CA ALA A 296 -8.58 22.88 6.25
C ALA A 296 -7.87 22.59 7.58
N HIS A 297 -8.61 22.11 8.59
CA HIS A 297 -8.00 21.67 9.85
C HIS A 297 -7.00 20.52 9.64
N SER A 298 -7.32 19.60 8.74
CA SER A 298 -6.44 18.48 8.40
C SER A 298 -5.15 18.95 7.75
N LEU A 299 -5.22 19.90 6.81
CA LEU A 299 -4.07 20.51 6.16
C LEU A 299 -3.16 21.21 7.18
N ILE A 300 -3.73 21.99 8.11
CA ILE A 300 -2.96 22.62 9.20
C ILE A 300 -2.22 21.56 10.02
N ALA A 301 -2.89 20.47 10.39
CA ALA A 301 -2.27 19.39 11.15
C ALA A 301 -1.12 18.71 10.39
N ASP A 302 -1.27 18.53 9.07
CA ASP A 302 -0.24 17.94 8.22
C ASP A 302 0.98 18.86 8.07
N LEU A 303 0.76 20.16 7.85
CA LEU A 303 1.83 21.16 7.77
C LEU A 303 2.58 21.30 9.10
N ARG A 304 1.85 21.29 10.23
CA ARG A 304 2.45 21.30 11.57
C ARG A 304 3.30 20.05 11.79
N LEU A 305 2.81 18.87 11.41
CA LEU A 305 3.56 17.62 11.53
C LEU A 305 4.88 17.66 10.74
N VAL A 306 4.86 18.14 9.50
CA VAL A 306 6.09 18.27 8.68
C VAL A 306 7.07 19.26 9.32
N SER A 307 6.56 20.36 9.87
CA SER A 307 7.36 21.34 10.62
C SER A 307 7.97 20.74 11.89
N ASP A 308 7.21 19.93 12.64
CA ASP A 308 7.67 19.27 13.86
C ASP A 308 8.76 18.24 13.56
N VAL A 309 8.57 17.43 12.52
CA VAL A 309 9.58 16.46 12.04
C VAL A 309 10.85 17.17 11.58
N THR A 310 10.72 18.28 10.85
CA THR A 310 11.85 19.11 10.43
C THR A 310 12.59 19.69 11.65
N SER A 311 11.86 20.18 12.65
CA SER A 311 12.45 20.70 13.88
C SER A 311 13.18 19.61 14.67
N LEU A 312 12.58 18.42 14.77
CA LEU A 312 13.18 17.25 15.39
C LEU A 312 14.48 16.85 14.70
N PHE A 313 14.55 16.88 13.37
CA PHE A 313 15.77 16.62 12.61
C PHE A 313 16.89 17.62 12.97
N TYR A 314 16.61 18.93 12.90
CA TYR A 314 17.62 19.95 13.21
C TYR A 314 18.08 19.95 14.67
N LEU A 315 17.21 19.55 15.61
CA LEU A 315 17.58 19.39 17.01
C LEU A 315 18.37 18.09 17.24
N GLY A 316 17.96 17.00 16.58
CA GLY A 316 18.50 15.66 16.75
C GLY A 316 19.85 15.43 16.05
N VAL A 317 20.15 16.14 14.97
CA VAL A 317 21.35 15.92 14.15
C VAL A 317 22.30 17.12 14.20
N LYS A 318 23.52 16.89 14.71
CA LYS A 318 24.56 17.92 14.85
C LYS A 318 25.05 18.40 13.48
N GLY A 319 25.07 19.71 13.32
CA GLY A 319 25.52 20.37 12.09
C GLY A 319 24.53 20.25 10.93
N ALA A 320 23.28 19.84 11.16
CA ALA A 320 22.27 19.67 10.12
C ALA A 320 22.05 20.95 9.27
N ALA A 321 22.21 22.14 9.86
CA ALA A 321 22.12 23.41 9.15
C ALA A 321 23.18 23.59 8.04
N ASP A 322 24.32 22.91 8.17
CA ASP A 322 25.43 23.02 7.23
C ASP A 322 25.38 21.97 6.11
N PHE A 323 24.37 21.08 6.13
CA PHE A 323 24.25 20.05 5.10
C PHE A 323 23.99 20.68 3.73
N ARG A 324 24.60 20.08 2.72
CA ARG A 324 24.36 20.44 1.32
C ARG A 324 23.17 19.63 0.83
N VAL A 325 22.31 20.26 0.05
CA VAL A 325 21.26 19.55 -0.69
C VAL A 325 21.81 19.34 -2.10
N PRO A 326 22.14 18.12 -2.48
CA PRO A 326 22.58 17.83 -3.85
C PRO A 326 21.41 17.94 -4.82
N THR A 327 21.67 18.58 -5.94
CA THR A 327 20.69 18.81 -7.00
C THR A 327 20.48 17.62 -7.93
N GLN A 328 21.28 16.55 -7.80
CA GLN A 328 21.27 15.39 -8.72
C GLN A 328 20.72 14.10 -8.09
N SER A 329 20.66 13.99 -6.76
CA SER A 329 20.25 12.77 -6.03
C SER A 329 18.92 12.92 -5.27
N VAL A 330 18.40 14.14 -5.12
CA VAL A 330 17.11 14.38 -4.44
C VAL A 330 16.01 14.59 -5.48
N GLU A 331 15.02 13.69 -5.51
CA GLU A 331 13.84 13.84 -6.34
C GLU A 331 12.82 14.78 -5.70
N GLU A 332 12.40 15.82 -6.44
CA GLU A 332 11.33 16.73 -6.01
C GLU A 332 9.95 16.15 -6.36
N SER A 333 9.64 14.99 -5.77
CA SER A 333 8.43 14.20 -6.09
C SER A 333 7.81 13.57 -4.82
N GLY A 334 6.69 12.84 -4.98
CA GLY A 334 6.12 12.04 -3.89
C GLY A 334 5.35 12.83 -2.83
N GLY A 335 4.98 14.08 -3.11
CA GLY A 335 4.09 14.89 -2.28
C GLY A 335 4.75 15.58 -1.07
N VAL A 336 5.79 14.96 -0.49
CA VAL A 336 6.74 15.61 0.42
C VAL A 336 8.17 15.25 0.05
N TYR A 337 9.01 16.27 -0.12
CA TYR A 337 10.40 16.17 -0.58
C TYR A 337 11.26 17.33 -0.07
N VAL A 338 12.58 17.17 -0.04
CA VAL A 338 13.50 18.30 0.22
C VAL A 338 13.59 19.20 -1.03
N HIS A 339 13.24 20.48 -0.88
CA HIS A 339 13.40 21.47 -1.93
C HIS A 339 14.87 21.92 -2.04
N HIS A 340 15.46 21.80 -3.22
CA HIS A 340 16.90 22.00 -3.43
C HIS A 340 17.40 23.41 -3.06
N ASP A 341 16.73 24.46 -3.58
CA ASP A 341 17.16 25.84 -3.36
C ASP A 341 16.94 26.35 -1.93
N ARG A 342 15.80 25.99 -1.34
CA ARG A 342 15.34 26.54 -0.06
C ARG A 342 15.81 25.73 1.14
N LYS A 343 16.26 24.49 0.92
CA LYS A 343 16.69 23.56 1.98
C LYS A 343 15.63 23.37 3.07
N LEU A 344 14.39 23.23 2.63
CA LEU A 344 13.22 22.94 3.47
C LEU A 344 12.43 21.82 2.82
N LEU A 345 11.61 21.13 3.59
CA LEU A 345 10.63 20.23 3.00
C LEU A 345 9.54 21.03 2.29
N ALA A 346 9.21 20.63 1.08
CA ALA A 346 8.02 21.07 0.37
C ALA A 346 6.86 20.10 0.62
N TYR A 347 5.67 20.66 0.84
CA TYR A 347 4.41 19.93 0.91
C TYR A 347 3.53 20.35 -0.27
N ALA A 348 3.23 19.40 -1.16
CA ALA A 348 2.35 19.64 -2.29
C ALA A 348 0.88 19.61 -1.86
N LEU A 349 0.08 20.59 -2.28
CA LEU A 349 -1.37 20.60 -1.96
C LEU A 349 -2.17 19.47 -2.64
N GLU A 350 -1.57 18.80 -3.63
CA GLU A 350 -2.07 17.54 -4.17
C GLU A 350 -1.05 16.43 -3.88
N GLN A 351 -1.51 15.41 -3.15
CA GLN A 351 -0.69 14.27 -2.74
C GLN A 351 -1.07 13.04 -3.58
N PRO A 352 -0.14 12.15 -3.94
CA PRO A 352 -0.50 10.87 -4.54
C PRO A 352 -1.46 10.10 -3.62
N GLY A 353 -2.64 9.73 -4.11
CA GLY A 353 -3.62 8.94 -3.36
C GLY A 353 -4.41 9.67 -2.26
N LEU A 354 -4.23 10.98 -2.09
CA LEU A 354 -5.00 11.81 -1.17
C LEU A 354 -5.37 13.14 -1.85
N GLN A 355 -6.57 13.67 -1.57
CA GLN A 355 -6.98 15.00 -2.02
C GLN A 355 -7.09 15.96 -0.82
N PRO A 356 -5.98 16.56 -0.31
CA PRO A 356 -5.98 17.35 0.93
C PRO A 356 -6.98 18.53 0.94
N LEU A 357 -7.40 19.00 -0.23
CA LEU A 357 -8.38 20.09 -0.37
C LEU A 357 -9.85 19.60 -0.33
N ARG A 358 -10.09 18.29 -0.41
CA ARG A 358 -11.44 17.70 -0.49
C ARG A 358 -11.80 16.83 0.70
N GLU A 359 -10.82 16.34 1.46
CA GLU A 359 -11.03 15.43 2.57
C GLU A 359 -9.99 15.60 3.68
N GLU A 360 -10.34 15.15 4.88
CA GLU A 360 -9.34 14.94 5.93
C GLU A 360 -8.38 13.78 5.62
N ALA A 361 -7.19 13.83 6.22
CA ALA A 361 -6.19 12.79 6.10
C ALA A 361 -6.75 11.45 6.63
N PRO A 362 -6.71 10.36 5.82
CA PRO A 362 -7.25 9.07 6.24
C PRO A 362 -6.39 8.42 7.34
N PRO A 363 -6.89 7.37 8.02
CA PRO A 363 -6.13 6.61 8.99
C PRO A 363 -4.75 6.21 8.46
N TYR A 364 -3.74 6.27 9.32
CA TYR A 364 -2.32 6.00 9.00
C TYR A 364 -1.62 7.01 8.07
N HIS A 365 -2.34 7.95 7.43
CA HIS A 365 -1.71 8.95 6.55
C HIS A 365 -0.62 9.76 7.27
N ARG A 366 -0.91 10.27 8.47
CA ARG A 366 0.06 11.06 9.23
C ARG A 366 1.28 10.25 9.71
N PHE A 367 1.12 8.94 9.91
CA PHE A 367 2.27 8.06 10.18
C PHE A 367 3.17 7.96 8.94
N LEU A 368 2.59 7.75 7.75
CA LEU A 368 3.33 7.75 6.50
C LEU A 368 3.97 9.11 6.20
N LEU A 369 3.25 10.21 6.44
CA LEU A 369 3.74 11.57 6.24
C LEU A 369 4.93 11.89 7.14
N ALA A 370 4.85 11.55 8.43
CA ALA A 370 5.97 11.76 9.36
C ALA A 370 7.21 10.93 8.95
N ALA A 371 7.00 9.66 8.60
CA ALA A 371 8.09 8.80 8.17
C ALA A 371 8.72 9.28 6.86
N ARG A 372 7.91 9.68 5.87
CA ARG A 372 8.39 10.27 4.61
C ARG A 372 9.18 11.55 4.86
N ALA A 373 8.65 12.48 5.64
CA ALA A 373 9.34 13.72 5.97
C ALA A 373 10.72 13.47 6.63
N MET A 374 10.81 12.51 7.57
CA MET A 374 12.09 12.16 8.18
C MET A 374 13.00 11.37 7.22
N HIS A 375 12.45 10.55 6.33
CA HIS A 375 13.19 9.81 5.31
C HIS A 375 13.89 10.75 4.33
N GLU A 376 13.21 11.81 3.90
CA GLU A 376 13.77 12.86 3.04
C GLU A 376 14.96 13.58 3.71
N TRP A 377 14.85 13.91 5.01
CA TRP A 377 15.99 14.40 5.79
C TRP A 377 17.08 13.34 6.00
N GLY A 378 16.68 12.07 6.02
CA GLY A 378 17.56 10.91 6.09
C GLY A 378 18.51 10.82 4.90
N HIS A 379 18.05 11.10 3.67
CA HIS A 379 18.92 11.13 2.49
C HIS A 379 20.08 12.12 2.65
N LEU A 380 19.79 13.36 3.09
CA LEU A 380 20.84 14.35 3.36
C LEU A 380 21.80 13.91 4.46
N SER A 381 21.32 13.13 5.42
CA SER A 381 22.13 12.60 6.52
C SER A 381 23.08 11.50 6.05
N VAL A 382 22.65 10.64 5.13
CA VAL A 382 23.51 9.65 4.48
C VAL A 382 24.64 10.36 3.75
N GLU A 383 24.32 11.35 2.92
CA GLU A 383 25.30 12.11 2.15
C GLU A 383 26.27 12.92 3.03
N ALA A 384 25.77 13.45 4.16
CA ALA A 384 26.58 14.15 5.15
C ALA A 384 27.43 13.22 6.04
N GLY A 385 27.39 11.90 5.80
CA GLY A 385 28.16 10.89 6.53
C GLY A 385 27.68 10.64 7.97
N VAL A 386 26.43 11.04 8.30
CA VAL A 386 25.80 10.72 9.59
C VAL A 386 25.47 9.24 9.65
N ILE A 387 25.10 8.63 8.53
CA ILE A 387 24.94 7.19 8.41
C ILE A 387 26.10 6.66 7.58
N ARG A 388 26.83 5.67 8.13
CA ARG A 388 28.03 5.14 7.47
C ARG A 388 28.27 3.69 7.86
N VAL A 389 29.15 3.03 7.10
CA VAL A 389 29.79 1.79 7.54
C VAL A 389 31.02 2.17 8.38
N PRO A 390 31.03 1.87 9.69
CA PRO A 390 32.20 2.15 10.54
C PRO A 390 33.45 1.42 10.02
N PRO A 391 34.67 1.99 10.17
CA PRO A 391 35.90 1.34 9.72
C PRO A 391 36.07 -0.10 10.20
N GLU A 392 35.67 -0.37 11.44
CA GLU A 392 35.72 -1.69 12.09
C GLU A 392 34.79 -2.73 11.45
N ARG A 393 33.72 -2.30 10.76
CA ARG A 393 32.78 -3.19 10.05
C ARG A 393 33.04 -3.28 8.55
N ARG A 394 34.05 -2.56 8.03
CA ARG A 394 34.34 -2.55 6.59
C ARG A 394 34.66 -3.94 6.05
N ALA A 395 35.45 -4.73 6.79
CA ALA A 395 35.77 -6.10 6.39
C ALA A 395 34.53 -7.02 6.36
N GLU A 396 33.62 -6.87 7.33
CA GLU A 396 32.34 -7.59 7.38
C GLU A 396 31.44 -7.18 6.20
N HIS A 397 31.32 -5.88 5.96
CA HIS A 397 30.56 -5.31 4.85
C HIS A 397 31.06 -5.83 3.49
N ASP A 398 32.37 -5.79 3.25
CA ASP A 398 32.96 -6.22 1.99
C ASP A 398 32.81 -7.74 1.79
N ALA A 399 32.95 -8.52 2.86
CA ALA A 399 32.69 -9.96 2.84
C ALA A 399 31.22 -10.28 2.52
N ALA A 400 30.27 -9.57 3.15
CA ALA A 400 28.84 -9.74 2.90
C ALA A 400 28.46 -9.33 1.46
N ARG A 401 29.07 -8.28 0.88
CA ARG A 401 28.87 -7.92 -0.54
C ARG A 401 29.42 -8.98 -1.49
N ALA A 402 30.60 -9.53 -1.19
CA ALA A 402 31.16 -10.63 -1.97
C ALA A 402 30.26 -11.88 -1.92
N GLU A 403 29.63 -12.15 -0.77
CA GLU A 403 28.67 -13.23 -0.63
C GLU A 403 27.39 -13.00 -1.44
N VAL A 404 26.81 -11.79 -1.41
CA VAL A 404 25.66 -11.44 -2.26
C VAL A 404 25.98 -11.67 -3.74
N ARG A 405 27.17 -11.27 -4.20
CA ARG A 405 27.63 -11.54 -5.56
C ARG A 405 27.69 -13.04 -5.87
N ALA A 406 28.32 -13.82 -5.00
CA ALA A 406 28.43 -15.27 -5.18
C ALA A 406 27.04 -15.95 -5.22
N ILE A 407 26.07 -15.44 -4.46
CA ILE A 407 24.69 -15.95 -4.48
C ILE A 407 24.01 -15.60 -5.81
N PHE A 408 24.10 -14.38 -6.31
CA PHE A 408 23.53 -14.02 -7.61
C PHE A 408 24.14 -14.82 -8.77
N GLU A 409 25.47 -14.99 -8.80
CA GLU A 409 26.15 -15.83 -9.79
C GLU A 409 25.66 -17.29 -9.74
N ARG A 410 25.42 -17.79 -8.52
CA ARG A 410 24.82 -19.11 -8.31
C ARG A 410 23.37 -19.19 -8.81
N ILE A 411 22.57 -18.15 -8.59
CA ILE A 411 21.17 -18.08 -9.06
C ILE A 411 21.16 -18.12 -10.60
N VAL A 412 21.88 -17.21 -11.25
CA VAL A 412 21.95 -17.12 -12.72
C VAL A 412 22.42 -18.44 -13.36
N SER A 413 23.37 -19.14 -12.72
CA SER A 413 23.87 -20.43 -13.23
C SER A 413 22.95 -21.62 -12.98
N ARG A 414 22.05 -21.55 -11.98
CA ARG A 414 21.17 -22.65 -11.57
C ARG A 414 19.69 -22.44 -11.88
N THR A 415 19.31 -21.29 -12.44
CA THR A 415 17.95 -21.02 -12.92
C THR A 415 17.44 -22.14 -13.84
N SER A 416 16.14 -22.44 -13.72
CA SER A 416 15.42 -23.42 -14.53
C SER A 416 15.61 -23.20 -16.04
N PRO A 417 15.56 -24.26 -16.87
CA PRO A 417 15.61 -24.13 -18.32
C PRO A 417 14.58 -23.14 -18.89
N GLU A 418 13.39 -23.08 -18.29
CA GLU A 418 12.27 -22.24 -18.70
C GLU A 418 12.54 -20.74 -18.46
N ALA A 419 13.11 -20.38 -17.30
CA ALA A 419 13.40 -18.98 -16.96
C ALA A 419 14.77 -18.50 -17.49
N ARG A 420 15.66 -19.41 -17.89
CA ARG A 420 17.02 -19.09 -18.34
C ARG A 420 17.08 -18.06 -19.49
N PRO A 421 16.25 -18.11 -20.55
CA PRO A 421 16.29 -17.12 -21.61
C PRO A 421 16.01 -15.70 -21.11
N LEU A 422 15.01 -15.54 -20.23
CA LEU A 422 14.63 -14.25 -19.64
C LEU A 422 15.76 -13.68 -18.77
N ILE A 423 16.35 -14.52 -17.90
CA ILE A 423 17.48 -14.11 -17.06
C ILE A 423 18.71 -13.75 -17.90
N GLN A 424 19.01 -14.51 -18.94
CA GLN A 424 20.17 -14.21 -19.82
C GLN A 424 19.97 -12.92 -20.62
N GLU A 425 18.76 -12.67 -21.09
CA GLU A 425 18.41 -11.42 -21.76
C GLU A 425 18.55 -10.22 -20.82
N GLU A 426 18.02 -10.32 -19.59
CA GLU A 426 18.16 -9.27 -18.58
C GLU A 426 19.63 -9.05 -18.19
N VAL A 427 20.43 -10.12 -18.00
CA VAL A 427 21.87 -9.99 -17.73
C VAL A 427 22.57 -9.26 -18.88
N ARG A 428 22.26 -9.59 -20.14
CA ARG A 428 22.83 -8.88 -21.29
C ARG A 428 22.45 -7.40 -21.28
N PHE A 429 21.18 -7.09 -21.04
CA PHE A 429 20.69 -5.71 -20.95
C PHE A 429 21.43 -4.93 -19.84
N LEU A 430 21.57 -5.52 -18.65
CA LEU A 430 22.30 -4.94 -17.54
C LEU A 430 23.77 -4.68 -17.88
N LEU A 431 24.43 -5.62 -18.55
CA LEU A 431 25.81 -5.46 -19.01
C LEU A 431 25.96 -4.33 -20.05
N ASP A 432 25.02 -4.22 -20.99
CA ASP A 432 25.00 -3.16 -22.00
C ASP A 432 24.79 -1.77 -21.35
N GLU A 433 24.03 -1.70 -20.25
CA GLU A 433 23.87 -0.51 -19.40
C GLU A 433 25.09 -0.24 -18.49
N GLY A 434 26.07 -1.16 -18.43
CA GLY A 434 27.20 -1.09 -17.50
C GLY A 434 26.82 -1.33 -16.03
N THR A 435 25.68 -1.95 -15.77
CA THR A 435 25.17 -2.27 -14.43
C THR A 435 25.62 -3.66 -13.99
N ASP A 436 26.29 -3.74 -12.84
CA ASP A 436 26.58 -5.01 -12.17
C ASP A 436 25.31 -5.54 -11.48
N PHE A 437 24.79 -6.67 -11.94
CA PHE A 437 23.57 -7.26 -11.38
C PHE A 437 23.70 -7.61 -9.88
N SER A 438 24.92 -7.90 -9.40
CA SER A 438 25.16 -8.17 -7.97
C SER A 438 25.10 -6.92 -7.10
N ALA A 439 25.19 -5.73 -7.71
CA ALA A 439 25.04 -4.45 -7.04
C ALA A 439 23.58 -3.95 -6.99
N LEU A 440 22.65 -4.60 -7.71
CA LEU A 440 21.24 -4.19 -7.79
C LEU A 440 20.58 -3.99 -6.43
N PRO A 441 20.74 -4.87 -5.42
CA PRO A 441 20.10 -4.65 -4.11
C PRO A 441 20.60 -3.39 -3.41
N PHE A 442 21.76 -2.87 -3.80
CA PHE A 442 22.42 -1.74 -3.15
C PHE A 442 22.24 -0.43 -3.92
N ALA A 443 21.55 -0.45 -5.07
CA ALA A 443 21.20 0.77 -5.81
C ALA A 443 20.36 1.74 -4.95
N ARG A 444 19.68 1.22 -3.92
CA ARG A 444 18.86 1.98 -2.96
C ARG A 444 19.39 1.92 -1.53
N ILE A 445 20.68 1.62 -1.32
CA ILE A 445 21.23 1.50 0.04
C ILE A 445 21.09 2.80 0.85
N GLU A 446 21.02 3.95 0.16
CA GLU A 446 20.78 5.25 0.77
C GLU A 446 19.38 5.34 1.39
N ASP A 447 18.34 4.77 0.76
CA ASP A 447 16.99 4.68 1.33
C ASP A 447 17.00 3.88 2.64
N TYR A 448 17.79 2.80 2.72
CA TYR A 448 17.94 2.01 3.95
C TYR A 448 18.64 2.85 5.02
N GLY A 449 19.70 3.58 4.64
CA GLY A 449 20.39 4.49 5.52
C GLY A 449 19.45 5.56 6.08
N ALA A 450 18.66 6.20 5.22
CA ALA A 450 17.64 7.17 5.62
C ALA A 450 16.66 6.57 6.63
N ASN A 451 16.22 5.33 6.42
CA ASN A 451 15.34 4.60 7.35
C ASN A 451 15.96 4.31 8.72
N LEU A 452 17.29 4.20 8.83
CA LEU A 452 17.95 4.12 10.14
C LEU A 452 17.74 5.39 10.95
N LEU A 453 17.77 6.56 10.30
CA LEU A 453 17.48 7.83 10.97
C LEU A 453 16.01 7.95 11.36
N VAL A 454 15.09 7.52 10.48
CA VAL A 454 13.66 7.46 10.78
C VAL A 454 13.43 6.65 12.06
N ARG A 455 13.97 5.43 12.13
CA ARG A 455 13.87 4.56 13.31
C ARG A 455 14.53 5.17 14.55
N ARG A 456 15.58 5.97 14.37
CA ARG A 456 16.35 6.56 15.48
C ARG A 456 15.69 7.78 16.11
N LEU A 457 14.99 8.59 15.31
CA LEU A 457 14.44 9.88 15.74
C LEU A 457 12.92 9.85 15.93
N LEU A 458 12.17 9.08 15.14
CA LEU A 458 10.72 9.00 15.28
C LEU A 458 10.29 7.92 16.28
N PRO A 459 9.07 8.02 16.84
CA PRO A 459 8.44 6.88 17.49
C PRO A 459 8.25 5.70 16.50
N PRO A 460 8.00 4.47 17.00
CA PRO A 460 7.94 3.28 16.14
C PRO A 460 6.82 3.31 15.08
N GLU A 461 5.66 3.91 15.38
CA GLU A 461 4.44 3.78 14.58
C GLU A 461 4.55 4.40 13.17
N PRO A 462 5.11 5.61 12.97
CA PRO A 462 5.44 6.15 11.65
C PRO A 462 6.26 5.19 10.78
N PHE A 463 7.34 4.65 11.34
CA PHE A 463 8.22 3.77 10.57
C PHE A 463 7.57 2.41 10.29
N GLU A 464 6.72 1.92 11.22
CA GLU A 464 5.92 0.72 10.98
C GLU A 464 4.95 0.88 9.80
N ALA A 465 4.24 2.02 9.72
CA ALA A 465 3.41 2.34 8.55
C ALA A 465 4.22 2.34 7.26
N TYR A 466 5.37 3.01 7.27
CA TYR A 466 6.24 3.14 6.11
C TYR A 466 6.78 1.80 5.60
N ALA A 467 7.28 0.96 6.50
CA ALA A 467 7.78 -0.36 6.14
C ALA A 467 6.69 -1.24 5.51
N ARG A 468 5.49 -1.25 6.11
CA ARG A 468 4.34 -2.04 5.61
C ARG A 468 3.80 -1.53 4.27
N ALA A 469 3.90 -0.23 4.00
CA ALA A 469 3.52 0.37 2.72
C ALA A 469 4.48 0.03 1.58
N ASN A 470 5.77 -0.14 1.88
CA ASN A 470 6.79 -0.32 0.84
C ASN A 470 6.99 -1.78 0.41
N ILE A 471 6.68 -2.76 1.26
CA ILE A 471 6.87 -4.17 0.92
C ILE A 471 5.61 -4.69 0.26
N ARG A 472 5.60 -4.63 -1.07
CA ARG A 472 4.45 -5.02 -1.89
C ARG A 472 4.79 -6.02 -2.98
N SER A 473 3.75 -6.61 -3.55
CA SER A 473 3.92 -7.41 -4.76
C SER A 473 4.44 -6.54 -5.91
N LEU A 474 5.49 -7.04 -6.57
CA LEU A 474 6.12 -6.45 -7.75
C LEU A 474 5.67 -7.16 -9.04
N ALA A 475 4.69 -8.06 -8.97
CA ALA A 475 4.24 -8.87 -10.11
C ALA A 475 3.82 -8.03 -11.32
N THR A 476 3.23 -6.86 -11.10
CA THR A 476 2.78 -5.94 -12.16
C THR A 476 3.85 -4.95 -12.61
N GLU A 477 5.03 -4.94 -12.00
CA GLU A 477 6.13 -4.07 -12.42
C GLU A 477 6.91 -4.72 -13.57
N ASP A 478 7.11 -3.99 -14.66
CA ASP A 478 7.85 -4.47 -15.82
C ASP A 478 9.31 -3.98 -15.77
N ILE A 479 10.08 -4.55 -14.82
CA ILE A 479 11.48 -4.16 -14.57
C ILE A 479 12.47 -5.33 -14.68
N GLY A 480 12.03 -6.53 -15.05
CA GLY A 480 12.88 -7.73 -15.09
C GLY A 480 12.96 -8.52 -13.78
N LEU A 481 13.29 -9.81 -13.88
CA LEU A 481 13.25 -10.76 -12.78
C LEU A 481 14.40 -10.56 -11.79
N LEU A 482 15.62 -10.28 -12.25
CA LEU A 482 16.76 -10.01 -11.37
C LEU A 482 16.60 -8.69 -10.62
N ARG A 483 16.11 -7.63 -11.29
CA ARG A 483 15.82 -6.35 -10.62
C ARG A 483 14.72 -6.52 -9.56
N LYS A 484 13.64 -7.26 -9.85
CA LYS A 484 12.61 -7.60 -8.85
C LYS A 484 13.17 -8.42 -7.68
N LEU A 485 13.95 -9.47 -7.95
CA LEU A 485 14.56 -10.31 -6.92
C LEU A 485 15.47 -9.49 -5.98
N ALA A 486 16.30 -8.63 -6.56
CA ALA A 486 17.15 -7.71 -5.82
C ALA A 486 16.33 -6.74 -4.96
N ARG A 487 15.24 -6.20 -5.51
CA ARG A 487 14.32 -5.30 -4.81
C ARG A 487 13.63 -5.98 -3.64
N TYR A 488 13.11 -7.21 -3.80
CA TYR A 488 12.54 -7.97 -2.69
C TYR A 488 13.59 -8.27 -1.60
N ALA A 489 14.78 -8.71 -1.98
CA ALA A 489 15.85 -9.01 -1.02
C ALA A 489 16.26 -7.79 -0.18
N TYR A 490 16.19 -6.60 -0.80
CA TYR A 490 16.44 -5.31 -0.17
C TYR A 490 15.25 -4.81 0.68
N GLU A 491 14.03 -4.74 0.13
CA GLU A 491 12.87 -4.17 0.82
C GLU A 491 12.44 -4.99 2.04
N VAL A 492 12.66 -6.32 2.03
CA VAL A 492 12.44 -7.18 3.22
C VAL A 492 13.23 -6.71 4.44
N GLN A 493 14.37 -6.03 4.26
CA GLN A 493 15.15 -5.51 5.38
C GLN A 493 14.40 -4.44 6.19
N TYR A 494 13.36 -3.81 5.62
CA TYR A 494 12.50 -2.90 6.38
C TYR A 494 11.67 -3.64 7.43
N LEU A 495 11.27 -4.91 7.20
CA LEU A 495 10.61 -5.75 8.21
C LEU A 495 11.55 -6.05 9.37
N THR A 496 12.81 -6.33 9.07
CA THR A 496 13.85 -6.53 10.08
C THR A 496 14.04 -5.25 10.91
N LEU A 497 14.01 -4.07 10.29
CA LEU A 497 14.15 -2.79 11.00
C LEU A 497 12.97 -2.50 11.95
N ILE A 498 11.74 -2.89 11.60
CA ILE A 498 10.58 -2.79 12.51
C ILE A 498 10.53 -3.96 13.51
N GLY A 499 11.48 -4.89 13.46
CA GLY A 499 11.60 -6.04 14.35
C GLY A 499 10.55 -7.12 14.12
N LEU A 500 10.08 -7.33 12.90
CA LEU A 500 9.17 -8.43 12.58
C LEU A 500 9.90 -9.78 12.78
N GLU A 501 9.23 -10.73 13.42
CA GLU A 501 9.84 -12.01 13.83
C GLU A 501 10.16 -12.91 12.63
N ASP A 502 9.26 -12.98 11.65
CA ASP A 502 9.44 -13.81 10.45
C ASP A 502 9.22 -12.98 9.16
N PRO A 503 10.23 -12.22 8.70
CA PRO A 503 10.18 -11.49 7.44
C PRO A 503 9.97 -12.38 6.21
N TRP A 504 10.43 -13.64 6.25
CA TRP A 504 10.31 -14.57 5.14
C TRP A 504 8.86 -15.02 4.94
N CYS A 505 8.20 -15.41 6.03
CA CYS A 505 6.78 -15.75 6.02
C CYS A 505 5.97 -14.55 5.52
N TYR A 506 6.23 -13.34 6.03
CA TYR A 506 5.56 -12.14 5.56
C TYR A 506 5.72 -11.92 4.04
N LEU A 507 6.95 -11.97 3.52
CA LEU A 507 7.21 -11.79 2.09
C LEU A 507 6.44 -12.82 1.27
N THR A 508 6.57 -14.10 1.61
CA THR A 508 6.01 -15.21 0.82
C THR A 508 4.50 -15.36 0.96
N SER A 509 3.90 -14.89 2.06
CA SER A 509 2.46 -14.96 2.25
C SER A 509 1.71 -13.74 1.75
N SER A 510 2.35 -12.56 1.69
CA SER A 510 1.67 -11.30 1.37
C SER A 510 1.94 -10.72 -0.02
N THR A 511 2.90 -11.30 -0.72
CA THR A 511 3.25 -10.97 -2.11
C THR A 511 3.06 -12.19 -3.01
N TYR A 512 3.46 -12.08 -4.28
CA TYR A 512 3.54 -13.24 -5.19
C TYR A 512 4.98 -13.75 -5.34
N PHE A 513 5.85 -13.50 -4.36
CA PHE A 513 7.26 -13.87 -4.45
C PHE A 513 7.46 -15.37 -4.66
N ARG A 514 6.75 -16.22 -3.91
CA ARG A 514 6.90 -17.67 -4.02
C ARG A 514 6.50 -18.14 -5.41
N GLU A 515 5.36 -17.67 -5.90
CA GLU A 515 4.80 -18.00 -7.20
C GLU A 515 5.69 -17.51 -8.35
N GLU A 516 6.18 -16.27 -8.28
CA GLU A 516 6.98 -15.65 -9.33
C GLU A 516 8.40 -16.22 -9.40
N PHE A 517 8.98 -16.62 -8.26
CA PHE A 517 10.40 -16.96 -8.16
C PHE A 517 10.71 -18.41 -7.78
N VAL A 518 10.04 -18.95 -6.77
CA VAL A 518 10.35 -20.27 -6.21
C VAL A 518 9.65 -21.36 -7.02
N ASP A 519 8.35 -21.21 -7.26
CA ASP A 519 7.54 -22.22 -7.94
C ASP A 519 7.85 -22.33 -9.44
N THR A 520 8.29 -21.22 -10.05
CA THR A 520 8.79 -21.16 -11.45
C THR A 520 10.24 -21.65 -11.59
N GLY A 521 10.95 -21.88 -10.48
CA GLY A 521 12.35 -22.29 -10.47
C GLY A 521 13.33 -21.21 -10.93
N VAL A 522 12.95 -19.93 -10.89
CA VAL A 522 13.88 -18.81 -11.13
C VAL A 522 15.00 -18.84 -10.08
N VAL A 523 14.65 -19.12 -8.82
CA VAL A 523 15.57 -19.28 -7.68
C VAL A 523 15.07 -20.38 -6.74
N SER A 524 15.98 -21.11 -6.11
CA SER A 524 15.61 -22.06 -5.04
C SER A 524 15.21 -21.31 -3.77
N GLU A 525 14.33 -21.89 -2.94
CA GLU A 525 13.94 -21.27 -1.66
C GLU A 525 15.16 -21.03 -0.75
N ASP A 526 16.13 -21.95 -0.74
CA ASP A 526 17.36 -21.81 0.04
C ASP A 526 18.25 -20.67 -0.47
N ASP A 527 18.38 -20.51 -1.79
CA ASP A 527 19.16 -19.41 -2.37
C ASP A 527 18.49 -18.05 -2.15
N ALA A 528 17.15 -17.99 -2.21
CA ALA A 528 16.39 -16.77 -1.91
C ALA A 528 16.56 -16.35 -0.44
N LYS A 529 16.44 -17.30 0.50
CA LYS A 529 16.70 -17.04 1.93
C LYS A 529 18.14 -16.61 2.17
N ALA A 530 19.11 -17.31 1.56
CA ALA A 530 20.52 -16.95 1.67
C ALA A 530 20.79 -15.53 1.14
N LEU A 531 20.16 -15.15 0.02
CA LEU A 531 20.26 -13.81 -0.55
C LEU A 531 19.72 -12.75 0.42
N ILE A 532 18.51 -12.94 0.96
CA ILE A 532 17.90 -12.03 1.94
C ILE A 532 18.80 -11.86 3.17
N VAL A 533 19.36 -12.96 3.69
CA VAL A 533 20.26 -12.92 4.86
C VAL A 533 21.59 -12.22 4.52
N ALA A 534 22.15 -12.44 3.34
CA ALA A 534 23.38 -11.78 2.91
C ALA A 534 23.18 -10.28 2.69
N VAL A 535 22.09 -9.87 2.02
CA VAL A 535 21.70 -8.45 1.89
C VAL A 535 21.47 -7.82 3.26
N GLY A 536 20.78 -8.53 4.17
CA GLY A 536 20.57 -8.08 5.54
C GLY A 536 21.87 -7.82 6.31
N ARG A 537 22.91 -8.63 6.10
CA ARG A 537 24.24 -8.39 6.70
C ARG A 537 24.93 -7.14 6.15
N VAL A 538 24.82 -6.88 4.85
CA VAL A 538 25.33 -5.62 4.26
C VAL A 538 24.60 -4.41 4.83
N CYS A 539 23.27 -4.46 4.88
CA CYS A 539 22.42 -3.43 5.48
C CYS A 539 22.78 -3.20 6.95
N ALA A 540 22.91 -4.28 7.73
CA ALA A 540 23.23 -4.21 9.15
C ALA A 540 24.59 -3.55 9.44
N CYS A 541 25.53 -3.52 8.48
CA CYS A 541 26.82 -2.82 8.62
C CYS A 541 26.71 -1.29 8.59
N HIS A 542 25.57 -0.75 8.14
CA HIS A 542 25.31 0.68 8.17
C HIS A 542 24.76 1.08 9.54
N GLU A 543 25.32 2.13 10.11
CA GLU A 543 24.98 2.60 11.45
C GLU A 543 24.84 4.12 11.49
N VAL A 544 23.99 4.61 12.38
CA VAL A 544 23.93 6.03 12.72
C VAL A 544 25.14 6.36 13.59
N ASP A 545 25.93 7.35 13.18
CA ASP A 545 27.03 7.87 13.98
C ASP A 545 26.47 8.63 15.20
N GLU A 546 26.39 7.96 16.35
CA GLU A 546 25.86 8.54 17.59
C GLU A 546 26.66 9.78 18.07
N THR A 547 27.90 10.00 17.59
CA THR A 547 28.62 11.24 17.89
C THR A 547 28.01 12.46 17.19
N ARG A 548 27.28 12.23 16.10
CA ARG A 548 26.54 13.22 15.31
C ARG A 548 25.09 13.41 15.77
N ILE A 549 24.63 12.64 16.76
CA ILE A 549 23.27 12.76 17.31
C ILE A 549 23.29 13.55 18.62
N THR A 550 22.31 14.41 18.82
CA THR A 550 22.04 15.13 20.08
C THR A 550 21.20 14.22 20.98
N ARG A 551 21.59 14.11 22.26
CA ARG A 551 20.88 13.29 23.25
C ARG A 551 19.63 13.97 23.76
#